data_AF-A0A2E7A0U3-F1
#
_entry.id   AF-A0A2E7A0U3-F1
#
_cell.length_a   1.000
_cell.length_b   1.000
_cell.length_c   1.000
_cell.angle_alpha   90.00
_cell.angle_beta   90.00
_cell.angle_gamma   90.00
#
_symmetry.space_group_name_H-M   'P 1'
#
loop_
_entity.id
_entity.type
_entity.pdbx_description
1 polymer ?
#
loop_
_entity_poly.entity_id
_entity_poly.type
_entity_poly.pdbx_seq_one_letter_code
_entity_poly.pdbx_strand_id
1 'polypeptide(L)' 'MVEDAHARQWQCRRIQSWATIGITLICLMLTGTVFRVVQLKIQPDPRLAKAAGTTESTLREPGRRGDLLDRRGRILATT' A
#
# COMPACT_ATOMS: atom_id res chain seq x y z
N MET A 1 5.57 -48.12 -28.61
CA MET A 1 4.30 -47.41 -28.28
C MET A 1 4.02 -47.37 -26.77
N VAL A 2 3.97 -48.49 -26.04
CA VAL A 2 3.74 -48.48 -24.57
C VAL A 2 4.97 -47.96 -23.81
N GLU A 3 6.18 -48.33 -24.23
CA GLU A 3 7.44 -47.90 -23.60
C GLU A 3 7.68 -46.38 -23.70
N ASP A 4 7.31 -45.79 -24.84
CA ASP A 4 7.37 -44.35 -25.10
C ASP A 4 6.43 -43.56 -24.16
N ALA A 5 5.30 -44.15 -23.79
CA ALA A 5 4.32 -43.53 -22.90
C ALA A 5 4.86 -43.44 -21.46
N HIS A 6 5.56 -44.47 -20.97
CA HIS A 6 6.18 -44.46 -19.64
C HIS A 6 7.32 -43.45 -19.53
N ALA A 7 8.17 -43.35 -20.57
CA ALA A 7 9.26 -42.37 -20.61
C ALA A 7 8.73 -40.93 -20.55
N ARG A 8 7.67 -40.63 -21.32
CA ARG A 8 6.99 -39.31 -21.30
C ARG A 8 6.36 -39.00 -19.94
N GLN A 9 5.69 -39.96 -19.32
CA GLN A 9 5.09 -39.79 -17.99
C GLN A 9 6.13 -39.43 -16.93
N TRP A 10 7.31 -40.07 -16.95
CA TRP A 10 8.39 -39.74 -16.02
C TRP A 10 8.93 -38.32 -16.22
N GLN A 11 9.10 -37.89 -17.46
CA GLN A 11 9.51 -36.52 -17.80
C GLN A 11 8.45 -35.49 -17.35
N CYS A 12 7.16 -35.72 -17.63
CA CYS A 12 6.07 -34.85 -17.20
C CYS A 12 6.02 -34.69 -15.68
N ARG A 13 6.16 -35.79 -14.92
CA ARG A 13 6.17 -35.74 -13.46
C ARG A 13 7.33 -34.92 -12.91
N ARG A 14 8.53 -35.05 -13.50
CA ARG A 14 9.68 -34.24 -13.10
C ARG A 14 9.45 -32.76 -13.36
N ILE A 15 9.00 -32.40 -14.56
CA ILE A 15 8.72 -31.01 -14.94
C ILE A 15 7.65 -30.41 -14.02
N GLN A 16 6.59 -31.16 -13.75
CA GLN A 16 5.51 -30.72 -12.87
C GLN A 16 5.99 -30.54 -11.42
N SER A 17 6.82 -31.44 -10.89
CA SER A 17 7.41 -31.28 -9.56
C SER A 17 8.27 -30.02 -9.48
N TRP A 18 9.15 -29.78 -10.45
CA TRP A 18 9.98 -28.57 -10.49
C TRP A 18 9.16 -27.29 -10.63
N ALA A 19 8.14 -27.30 -11.49
CA ALA A 19 7.22 -26.18 -11.65
C ALA A 19 6.49 -25.89 -10.33
N THR A 20 5.99 -26.92 -9.64
CA THR A 20 5.29 -26.77 -8.36
C THR A 20 6.21 -26.21 -7.28
N ILE A 21 7.44 -26.71 -7.18
CA ILE A 21 8.46 -26.18 -6.24
C ILE A 21 8.74 -24.71 -6.54
N GLY A 22 8.95 -24.37 -7.82
CA GLY A 22 9.21 -22.99 -8.24
C GLY A 22 8.07 -22.04 -7.90
N ILE A 23 6.83 -22.42 -8.24
CA ILE A 23 5.62 -21.64 -7.92
C ILE A 23 5.48 -21.47 -6.40
N THR A 24 5.66 -22.54 -5.64
CA THR A 24 5.56 -22.50 -4.16
C THR A 24 6.59 -21.54 -3.57
N LEU A 25 7.83 -21.58 -4.07
CA LEU A 25 8.90 -20.69 -3.62
C LEU A 25 8.62 -19.22 -3.95
N ILE A 26 8.09 -18.94 -5.15
CA ILE A 26 7.66 -17.60 -5.56
C ILE A 26 6.53 -17.10 -4.65
N CYS A 27 5.51 -17.93 -4.40
CA CYS A 27 4.42 -17.59 -3.50
C CYS A 27 4.91 -17.30 -2.07
N LEU A 28 5.86 -18.08 -1.56
CA LEU A 28 6.47 -17.85 -0.24
C LEU A 28 7.24 -16.53 -0.20
N MET A 29 8.03 -16.23 -1.23
CA MET A 29 8.76 -14.96 -1.36
C MET A 29 7.81 -13.76 -1.36
N LEU A 30 6.75 -13.80 -2.18
CA LEU A 30 5.75 -12.74 -2.25
C LEU A 30 4.99 -12.58 -0.93
N THR A 31 4.64 -13.68 -0.27
CA THR A 31 3.98 -13.62 1.04
C THR A 31 4.92 -12.99 2.09
N GLY A 32 6.20 -13.33 2.04
CA GLY A 32 7.23 -12.75 2.91
C GLY A 32 7.39 -11.23 2.71
N THR A 33 7.32 -10.73 1.48
CA THR A 33 7.39 -9.27 1.23
C THR A 33 6.17 -8.55 1.78
N VAL A 34 4.96 -9.09 1.57
CA VAL A 34 3.73 -8.53 2.15
C VAL A 34 3.81 -8.52 3.68
N PHE A 35 4.23 -9.62 4.30
CA PHE A 35 4.40 -9.70 5.74
C PHE A 35 5.39 -8.64 6.25
N ARG A 36 6.53 -8.47 5.57
CA ARG A 36 7.52 -7.45 5.94
C ARG A 36 6.96 -6.04 5.84
N VAL A 37 6.18 -5.73 4.80
CA VAL A 37 5.51 -4.43 4.64
C VAL A 37 4.51 -4.18 5.78
N VAL A 38 3.68 -5.18 6.12
CA VAL A 38 2.74 -5.07 7.24
C VAL A 38 3.46 -4.85 8.56
N GLN A 39 4.55 -5.58 8.80
CA GLN A 39 5.38 -5.42 10.00
C GLN A 39 5.98 -4.01 10.09
N LEU A 40 6.45 -3.45 8.97
CA LEU A 40 6.95 -2.06 8.93
C LEU A 40 5.84 -1.02 9.13
N LYS A 41 4.59 -1.31 8.74
CA LYS A 41 3.46 -0.41 9.02
C LYS A 41 3.04 -0.41 10.49
N ILE A 42 3.08 -1.57 11.15
CA ILE A 42 2.69 -1.70 12.56
C ILE A 42 3.78 -1.14 13.48
N GLN A 43 5.04 -1.49 13.20
CA GLN A 43 6.18 -1.09 14.00
C GLN A 43 7.29 -0.54 13.09
N PRO A 44 7.13 0.70 12.60
CA PRO A 44 8.13 1.33 11.75
C PRO A 44 9.42 1.55 12.54
N ASP A 45 10.55 1.31 11.88
CA ASP A 45 11.85 1.78 12.37
C ASP A 45 11.79 3.30 12.55
N PRO A 46 12.31 3.88 13.65
CA PRO A 46 12.33 5.32 13.87
C PRO A 46 12.92 6.14 12.71
N ARG A 47 13.85 5.57 11.91
CA ARG A 47 14.34 6.23 10.68
C ARG A 47 13.27 6.31 9.59
N LEU A 48 12.48 5.26 9.44
CA LEU A 48 11.40 5.18 8.47
C LEU A 48 10.22 6.06 8.90
N ALA A 49 9.90 6.09 10.20
CA ALA A 49 8.87 6.95 10.77
C ALA A 49 9.20 8.45 10.54
N LYS A 50 10.47 8.85 10.69
CA LYS A 50 10.91 10.22 10.39
C LYS A 50 10.80 10.57 8.90
N ALA A 51 11.10 9.62 8.01
CA ALA A 51 11.03 9.84 6.56
C ALA A 51 9.58 9.85 6.03
N ALA A 52 8.67 9.10 6.66
CA ALA A 52 7.27 9.02 6.26
C ALA A 52 6.49 10.34 6.48
N GLY A 53 6.97 11.21 7.37
CA GLY A 53 6.32 12.48 7.69
C GLY A 53 4.95 12.29 8.36
N THR A 54 4.13 13.35 8.39
CA THR A 54 2.75 13.29 8.85
C THR A 54 1.82 13.23 7.64
N THR A 55 0.87 12.29 7.63
CA THR A 55 -0.20 12.24 6.62
C THR A 55 -1.26 13.33 6.86
N GLU A 56 -1.23 13.93 8.04
CA GLU A 56 -2.09 15.04 8.42
C GLU A 56 -1.57 16.34 7.79
N SER A 57 -2.38 16.93 6.91
CA SER A 57 -2.19 18.29 6.41
C SER A 57 -3.13 19.21 7.18
N THR A 58 -2.57 20.12 7.98
CA THR A 58 -3.37 21.15 8.65
C THR A 58 -3.54 22.33 7.70
N LEU A 59 -4.69 22.44 7.03
CA LEU A 59 -5.06 23.63 6.28
C LEU A 59 -5.76 24.61 7.23
N ARG A 60 -5.21 25.81 7.41
CA ARG A 60 -5.88 26.87 8.16
C ARG A 60 -6.86 27.58 7.23
N GLU A 61 -8.15 27.27 7.37
CA GLU A 61 -9.19 28.02 6.68
C GLU A 61 -9.33 29.41 7.32
N PRO A 62 -9.07 30.50 6.59
CA PRO A 62 -9.30 31.83 7.12
C PRO A 62 -10.80 32.03 7.32
N GLY A 63 -11.21 32.33 8.55
CA GLY A 63 -12.58 32.70 8.84
C GLY A 63 -12.95 33.99 8.12
N ARG A 64 -14.14 34.03 7.49
CA ARG A 64 -14.68 35.27 6.92
C ARG A 64 -14.88 36.29 8.04
N ARG A 65 -14.27 37.46 7.92
CA ARG A 65 -14.46 38.55 8.88
C ARG A 65 -15.88 39.13 8.69
N GLY A 66 -16.57 39.36 9.81
CA GLY A 66 -17.94 39.87 9.79
C GLY A 66 -18.04 41.31 9.28
N ASP A 67 -19.21 41.66 8.77
CA ASP A 67 -19.46 42.99 8.23
C ASP A 67 -19.74 43.98 9.37
N LEU A 68 -19.15 45.17 9.27
CA LEU A 68 -19.41 46.27 10.19
C LEU A 68 -20.59 47.08 9.67
N LEU A 69 -21.64 47.12 10.46
CA LEU A 69 -22.88 47.84 10.16
C LEU A 69 -23.07 49.00 11.13
N ASP A 70 -23.53 50.13 10.62
CA ASP A 70 -24.05 51.22 11.44
C ASP A 70 -25.41 50.84 12.04
N ARG A 71 -25.91 51.58 13.05
CA ARG A 71 -27.23 51.39 13.68
C ARG A 71 -28.41 51.40 12.69
N ARG A 72 -28.22 52.00 11.51
CA ARG A 72 -29.21 52.05 10.42
C ARG A 72 -29.04 50.92 9.40
N GLY A 73 -28.18 49.94 9.66
CA GLY A 73 -27.91 48.81 8.78
C GLY A 73 -27.04 49.16 7.56
N ARG A 74 -26.37 50.32 7.55
CA ARG A 74 -25.46 50.71 6.45
C ARG A 74 -24.10 50.06 6.64
N ILE A 75 -23.50 49.60 5.54
CA ILE A 75 -22.17 48.98 5.53
C ILE A 75 -21.10 50.04 5.78
N LEU A 76 -20.28 49.80 6.80
CA LEU A 76 -19.10 50.60 7.15
C LEU A 76 -17.80 49.90 6.75
N ALA A 77 -17.77 48.56 6.81
CA ALA A 77 -16.68 47.75 6.28
C ALA A 77 -17.16 46.31 6.01
N THR A 78 -16.64 45.68 4.96
CA THR A 78 -16.89 44.28 4.56
C THR A 78 -15.56 43.62 4.21
N THR A 79 -15.55 42.29 4.22
CA THR A 79 -14.38 41.47 3.82
C THR A 79 -14.44 41.09 2.35
#